data_AF-A0A7I7RV08-F1
#
_entry.id   AF-A0A7I7RV08-F1
#
_cell.length_a   1.000
_cell.length_b   1.000
_cell.length_c   1.000
_cell.angle_alpha   90.00
_cell.angle_beta   90.00
_cell.angle_gamma   90.00
#
_symmetry.space_group_name_H-M   'P 1'
#
loop_
_entity.id
_entity.type
_entity.pdbx_description
1 polymer ?
#
loop_
_entity_poly.entity_id
_entity_poly.type
_entity_poly.pdbx_seq_one_letter_code
_entity_poly.pdbx_strand_id
1 'polypeptide(L)'
;MQISAASTALTIARSAKKLDVELPADYLDALAHAEEVAAVVATIYRSTPVALHHAVLDAISAGRDHTTDPLVLRHLVGQQIAASGIESTARARADSDLRALLVDYADLILEDWAEALEPHTAALVAATKAFPGQDLIAADVIRQGGEVMHHAHAVQLATSAWMAAVQGFDAFAMVARVARTGHLALVYTAAPAAQFALAAEAARTSGAEISPQILVEHGVPLQLPTLVEYRERTATFEVDRLAAEQAEKIRRDDAVARTW
;
A
#
# COMPACT_ATOMS: atom_id res chain seq x y z
N MET A 1 10.46 -11.88 -3.10
CA MET A 1 9.46 -12.26 -2.09
C MET A 1 8.09 -11.86 -2.64
N GLN A 2 7.20 -12.79 -2.97
CA GLN A 2 5.83 -12.44 -3.39
C GLN A 2 5.02 -12.11 -2.14
N ILE A 3 4.56 -10.87 -2.01
CA ILE A 3 3.64 -10.46 -0.95
C ILE A 3 2.25 -10.93 -1.38
N SER A 4 1.49 -11.56 -0.48
CA SER A 4 0.16 -12.09 -0.78
C SER A 4 -0.87 -10.96 -0.87
N ALA A 5 -1.87 -11.10 -1.73
CA ALA A 5 -2.94 -10.12 -1.88
C ALA A 5 -3.70 -9.92 -0.55
N ALA A 6 -3.86 -10.98 0.24
CA ALA A 6 -4.46 -10.91 1.57
C ALA A 6 -3.68 -10.01 2.55
N SER A 7 -2.34 -10.09 2.55
CA SER A 7 -1.52 -9.20 3.40
C SER A 7 -1.58 -7.74 2.95
N THR A 8 -1.81 -7.52 1.66
CA THR A 8 -2.03 -6.19 1.08
C THR A 8 -3.38 -5.64 1.54
N ALA A 9 -4.46 -6.41 1.38
CA ALA A 9 -5.80 -6.03 1.82
C ALA A 9 -5.85 -5.68 3.33
N LEU A 10 -5.13 -6.44 4.17
CA LEU A 10 -5.00 -6.14 5.59
C LEU A 10 -4.25 -4.83 5.86
N THR A 11 -3.23 -4.50 5.07
CA THR A 11 -2.52 -3.23 5.18
C THR A 11 -3.45 -2.07 4.83
N ILE A 12 -4.21 -2.19 3.74
CA ILE A 12 -5.21 -1.19 3.30
C ILE A 12 -6.28 -0.98 4.37
N ALA A 13 -6.83 -2.06 4.94
CA ALA A 13 -7.82 -1.97 6.01
C ALA A 13 -7.29 -1.27 7.26
N ARG A 14 -6.02 -1.51 7.63
CA ARG A 14 -5.38 -0.80 8.76
C ARG A 14 -5.15 0.68 8.45
N SER A 15 -4.75 1.01 7.22
CA SER A 15 -4.57 2.39 6.79
C SER A 15 -5.89 3.15 6.80
N ALA A 16 -6.96 2.59 6.22
CA ALA A 16 -8.30 3.17 6.25
C ALA A 16 -8.78 3.42 7.69
N LYS A 17 -8.62 2.42 8.58
CA LYS A 17 -8.95 2.58 10.00
C LYS A 17 -8.16 3.70 10.69
N LYS A 18 -6.88 3.89 10.35
CA LYS A 18 -6.05 4.96 10.92
C LYS A 18 -6.45 6.34 10.42
N LEU A 19 -6.96 6.41 9.19
CA LEU A 19 -7.46 7.63 8.57
C LEU A 19 -8.94 7.92 8.92
N ASP A 20 -9.59 7.00 9.63
CA ASP A 20 -11.03 7.04 9.93
C ASP A 20 -11.90 7.11 8.66
N VAL A 21 -11.47 6.41 7.60
CA VAL A 21 -12.18 6.32 6.32
C VAL A 21 -12.86 4.97 6.20
N GLU A 22 -14.15 4.97 5.87
CA GLU A 22 -14.89 3.75 5.55
C GLU A 22 -14.49 3.24 4.17
N LEU A 23 -14.20 1.94 4.07
CA LEU A 23 -13.91 1.31 2.78
C LEU A 23 -15.23 1.07 2.01
N PRO A 24 -15.23 1.14 0.67
CA PRO A 24 -16.43 0.89 -0.14
C PRO A 24 -17.08 -0.45 0.20
N ALA A 25 -18.41 -0.46 0.37
CA ALA A 25 -19.15 -1.68 0.72
C ALA A 25 -18.94 -2.79 -0.32
N ASP A 26 -18.98 -2.44 -1.61
CA ASP A 26 -18.75 -3.37 -2.72
C ASP A 26 -17.34 -3.98 -2.69
N TYR A 27 -16.34 -3.23 -2.21
CA TYR A 27 -14.98 -3.74 -1.99
C TYR A 27 -14.95 -4.76 -0.84
N LEU A 28 -15.64 -4.47 0.27
CA LEU A 28 -15.72 -5.38 1.42
C LEU A 28 -16.46 -6.67 1.09
N ASP A 29 -17.57 -6.58 0.35
CA ASP A 29 -18.34 -7.74 -0.10
C ASP A 29 -17.51 -8.63 -1.04
N ALA A 30 -16.77 -8.02 -1.97
CA ALA A 30 -15.91 -8.75 -2.87
C ALA A 30 -14.70 -9.40 -2.15
N LEU A 31 -14.15 -8.76 -1.12
CA LEU A 31 -13.12 -9.34 -0.26
C LEU A 31 -13.66 -10.54 0.53
N ALA A 32 -14.84 -10.40 1.15
CA ALA A 32 -15.50 -11.46 1.89
C ALA A 32 -15.80 -12.68 0.99
N HIS A 33 -16.25 -12.44 -0.24
CA HIS A 33 -16.45 -13.49 -1.22
C HIS A 33 -15.15 -14.23 -1.57
N ALA A 34 -14.05 -13.51 -1.78
CA ALA A 34 -12.75 -14.13 -2.05
C ALA A 34 -12.26 -15.00 -0.88
N GLU A 35 -12.49 -14.56 0.36
CA GLU A 35 -12.19 -15.34 1.57
C GLU A 35 -13.07 -16.60 1.69
N GLU A 36 -14.36 -16.49 1.37
CA GLU A 36 -15.28 -17.63 1.34
C GLU A 36 -14.82 -18.70 0.35
N VAL A 37 -14.46 -18.30 -0.88
CA VAL A 37 -13.93 -19.21 -1.91
C VAL A 37 -12.66 -19.91 -1.41
N ALA A 38 -11.73 -19.16 -0.80
CA ALA A 38 -10.52 -19.72 -0.23
C ALA A 38 -10.81 -20.73 0.91
N ALA A 39 -11.79 -20.43 1.77
CA ALA A 39 -12.21 -21.32 2.84
C ALA A 39 -12.84 -22.62 2.30
N VAL A 40 -13.73 -22.52 1.30
CA VAL A 40 -14.34 -23.70 0.66
C VAL A 40 -13.25 -24.59 0.04
N VAL A 41 -12.30 -24.01 -0.71
CA VAL A 41 -11.16 -24.75 -1.28
C VAL A 41 -10.36 -25.48 -0.19
N ALA A 42 -10.10 -24.83 0.95
CA ALA A 42 -9.41 -25.45 2.08
C ALA A 42 -10.20 -26.61 2.72
N THR A 43 -11.54 -26.56 2.72
CA THR A 43 -12.38 -27.63 3.29
C THR A 43 -12.44 -28.89 2.42
N ILE A 44 -12.44 -28.75 1.09
CA ILE A 44 -12.42 -29.88 0.14
C ILE A 44 -11.19 -30.78 0.40
N TYR A 45 -10.10 -30.18 0.86
CA TYR A 45 -8.82 -30.83 1.07
C TYR A 45 -8.65 -31.53 2.43
N ARG A 46 -9.61 -31.46 3.36
CA ARG A 46 -9.51 -32.18 4.65
C ARG A 46 -9.62 -33.70 4.53
N SER A 47 -9.85 -34.24 3.33
CA SER A 47 -9.82 -35.68 3.07
C SER A 47 -8.37 -36.19 3.07
N THR A 48 -7.89 -36.60 4.24
CA THR A 48 -6.56 -37.19 4.37
C THR A 48 -6.55 -38.64 3.84
N PRO A 49 -5.37 -39.17 3.42
CA PRO A 49 -5.24 -40.60 3.11
C PRO A 49 -5.72 -41.50 4.25
N VAL A 50 -5.51 -41.06 5.50
CA VAL A 50 -5.96 -41.74 6.71
C VAL A 50 -7.48 -41.77 6.81
N ALA A 51 -8.18 -40.66 6.50
CA ALA A 51 -9.63 -40.60 6.49
C ALA A 51 -10.24 -41.54 5.43
N LEU A 52 -9.63 -41.64 4.24
CA LEU A 52 -10.03 -42.60 3.22
C LEU A 52 -9.86 -44.05 3.70
N HIS A 53 -8.70 -44.38 4.30
CA HIS A 53 -8.45 -45.73 4.82
C HIS A 53 -9.45 -46.12 5.91
N HIS A 54 -9.75 -45.22 6.85
CA HIS A 54 -10.78 -45.47 7.87
C HIS A 54 -12.16 -45.68 7.24
N ALA A 55 -12.57 -44.83 6.29
CA ALA A 55 -13.86 -44.99 5.61
C ALA A 55 -13.99 -46.34 4.88
N VAL A 56 -12.93 -46.81 4.23
CA VAL A 56 -12.90 -48.13 3.58
C VAL A 56 -13.01 -49.26 4.61
N LEU A 57 -12.22 -49.20 5.69
CA LEU A 57 -12.25 -50.21 6.74
C LEU A 57 -13.60 -50.25 7.47
N ASP A 58 -14.23 -49.10 7.69
CA ASP A 58 -15.56 -48.99 8.31
C ASP A 58 -16.66 -49.54 7.39
N ALA A 59 -16.57 -49.30 6.08
CA ALA A 59 -17.49 -49.87 5.09
C ALA A 59 -17.39 -51.41 5.07
N ILE A 60 -16.17 -51.94 5.03
CA ILE A 60 -15.90 -53.40 5.07
C ILE A 60 -16.41 -54.00 6.39
N SER A 61 -16.09 -53.38 7.52
CA SER A 61 -16.47 -53.87 8.86
C SER A 61 -17.99 -53.88 9.05
N ALA A 62 -18.71 -52.97 8.41
CA ALA A 62 -20.16 -52.92 8.41
C ALA A 62 -20.83 -53.79 7.33
N GLY A 63 -20.05 -54.55 6.53
CA GLY A 63 -20.56 -55.38 5.44
C GLY A 63 -21.12 -54.59 4.25
N ARG A 64 -20.78 -53.30 4.12
CA ARG A 64 -21.14 -52.47 2.96
C ARG A 64 -20.11 -52.65 1.85
N ASP A 65 -20.55 -52.49 0.61
CA ASP A 65 -19.65 -52.47 -0.54
C ASP A 65 -18.87 -51.14 -0.60
N HIS A 66 -17.60 -51.20 -0.24
CA HIS A 66 -16.69 -50.06 -0.27
C HIS A 66 -16.52 -49.41 -1.66
N THR A 67 -16.82 -50.12 -2.76
CA THR A 67 -16.69 -49.55 -4.12
C THR A 67 -17.84 -48.61 -4.48
N THR A 68 -18.97 -48.73 -3.80
CA THR A 68 -20.18 -47.91 -4.00
C THR A 68 -20.54 -47.07 -2.77
N ASP A 69 -19.82 -47.21 -1.65
CA ASP A 69 -20.05 -46.45 -0.43
C ASP A 69 -19.83 -44.94 -0.66
N PRO A 70 -20.85 -44.08 -0.39
CA PRO A 70 -20.76 -42.65 -0.66
C PRO A 70 -19.66 -41.92 0.12
N LEU A 71 -19.32 -42.37 1.32
CA LEU A 71 -18.25 -41.76 2.12
C LEU A 71 -16.88 -42.12 1.54
N VAL A 72 -16.69 -43.37 1.12
CA VAL A 72 -15.47 -43.80 0.42
C VAL A 72 -15.29 -43.03 -0.89
N LEU A 73 -16.33 -42.94 -1.71
CA LEU A 73 -16.30 -42.18 -2.97
C LEU A 73 -16.01 -40.69 -2.74
N ARG A 74 -16.62 -40.07 -1.72
CA ARG A 74 -16.35 -38.66 -1.37
C ARG A 74 -14.89 -38.45 -0.99
N HIS A 75 -14.31 -39.33 -0.19
CA HIS A 75 -12.90 -39.24 0.20
C HIS A 75 -11.96 -39.51 -0.97
N LEU A 76 -12.27 -40.49 -1.83
CA LEU A 76 -11.50 -40.82 -3.03
C LEU A 76 -11.46 -39.63 -4.01
N VAL A 77 -12.62 -39.04 -4.30
CA VAL A 77 -12.73 -37.84 -5.16
C VAL A 77 -11.98 -36.66 -4.54
N GLY A 78 -12.13 -36.44 -3.23
CA GLY A 78 -11.37 -35.42 -2.51
C GLY A 78 -9.86 -35.61 -2.66
N GLN A 79 -9.38 -36.86 -2.58
CA GLN A 79 -7.97 -37.20 -2.76
C GLN A 79 -7.47 -37.01 -4.20
N GLN A 80 -8.29 -37.35 -5.21
CA GLN A 80 -7.94 -37.09 -6.62
C GLN A 80 -7.89 -35.59 -6.93
N ILE A 81 -8.85 -34.82 -6.43
CA ILE A 81 -8.84 -33.35 -6.55
C ILE A 81 -7.59 -32.78 -5.88
N ALA A 82 -7.27 -33.25 -4.67
CA ALA A 82 -6.05 -32.89 -3.95
C ALA A 82 -4.77 -33.21 -4.75
N ALA A 83 -4.66 -34.45 -5.26
CA ALA A 83 -3.49 -34.92 -6.00
C ALA A 83 -3.29 -34.18 -7.34
N SER A 84 -4.35 -33.65 -7.94
CA SER A 84 -4.29 -32.88 -9.19
C SER A 84 -3.73 -31.45 -9.04
N GLY A 85 -3.39 -31.03 -7.81
CA GLY A 85 -2.79 -29.71 -7.57
C GLY A 85 -3.75 -28.53 -7.67
N ILE A 86 -5.06 -28.79 -7.76
CA ILE A 86 -6.13 -27.77 -7.85
C ILE A 86 -6.05 -26.76 -6.70
N GLU A 87 -5.54 -27.12 -5.51
CA GLU A 87 -5.34 -26.17 -4.42
C GLU A 87 -4.41 -25.02 -4.82
N SER A 88 -3.27 -25.35 -5.43
CA SER A 88 -2.29 -24.34 -5.85
C SER A 88 -2.88 -23.42 -6.93
N THR A 89 -3.63 -23.99 -7.87
CA THR A 89 -4.34 -23.25 -8.93
C THR A 89 -5.46 -22.38 -8.36
N ALA A 90 -6.27 -22.91 -7.45
CA ALA A 90 -7.37 -22.20 -6.83
C ALA A 90 -6.87 -21.06 -5.93
N ARG A 91 -5.80 -21.28 -5.15
CA ARG A 91 -5.14 -20.23 -4.36
C ARG A 91 -4.54 -19.16 -5.27
N ALA A 92 -3.87 -19.55 -6.36
CA ALA A 92 -3.33 -18.59 -7.33
C ALA A 92 -4.44 -17.80 -8.02
N ARG A 93 -5.58 -18.44 -8.32
CA ARG A 93 -6.75 -17.79 -8.91
C ARG A 93 -7.38 -16.79 -7.93
N ALA A 94 -7.63 -17.20 -6.69
CA ALA A 94 -8.16 -16.33 -5.65
C ALA A 94 -7.24 -15.13 -5.38
N ASP A 95 -5.91 -15.35 -5.30
CA ASP A 95 -4.95 -14.26 -5.16
C ASP A 95 -4.95 -13.33 -6.38
N SER A 96 -5.11 -13.87 -7.59
CA SER A 96 -5.24 -13.06 -8.82
C SER A 96 -6.53 -12.24 -8.86
N ASP A 97 -7.67 -12.82 -8.48
CA ASP A 97 -8.96 -12.15 -8.46
C ASP A 97 -8.97 -11.03 -7.39
N LEU A 98 -8.40 -11.29 -6.21
CA LEU A 98 -8.24 -10.26 -5.18
C LEU A 98 -7.30 -9.13 -5.62
N ARG A 99 -6.22 -9.44 -6.35
CA ARG A 99 -5.35 -8.38 -6.92
C ARG A 99 -6.09 -7.51 -7.92
N ALA A 100 -6.91 -8.10 -8.79
CA ALA A 100 -7.70 -7.34 -9.75
C ALA A 100 -8.67 -6.40 -9.03
N LEU A 101 -9.39 -6.93 -8.04
CA LEU A 101 -10.29 -6.14 -7.19
C LEU A 101 -9.56 -4.96 -6.51
N LEU A 102 -8.38 -5.22 -5.93
CA LEU A 102 -7.58 -4.19 -5.28
C LEU A 102 -7.16 -3.08 -6.24
N VAL A 103 -6.90 -3.40 -7.52
CA VAL A 103 -6.58 -2.40 -8.55
C VAL A 103 -7.82 -1.61 -8.94
N ASP A 104 -8.97 -2.27 -9.11
CA ASP A 104 -10.21 -1.64 -9.54
C ASP A 104 -10.72 -0.58 -8.54
N TYR A 105 -10.51 -0.81 -7.24
CA TYR A 105 -10.89 0.12 -6.17
C TYR A 105 -9.76 1.05 -5.70
N ALA A 106 -8.54 0.91 -6.22
CA ALA A 106 -7.39 1.63 -5.69
C ALA A 106 -7.56 3.16 -5.76
N ASP A 107 -7.93 3.67 -6.93
CA ASP A 107 -8.04 5.13 -7.13
C ASP A 107 -9.18 5.72 -6.31
N LEU A 108 -10.34 5.05 -6.26
CA LEU A 108 -11.48 5.47 -5.43
C LEU A 108 -11.09 5.58 -3.94
N ILE A 109 -10.43 4.54 -3.40
CA ILE A 109 -10.01 4.54 -1.99
C ILE A 109 -8.94 5.61 -1.73
N LEU A 110 -8.01 5.81 -2.68
CA LEU A 110 -6.96 6.82 -2.55
C LEU A 110 -7.50 8.25 -2.65
N GLU A 111 -8.57 8.49 -3.41
CA GLU A 111 -9.29 9.77 -3.44
C GLU A 111 -9.90 10.09 -2.07
N ASP A 112 -10.63 9.14 -1.47
CA ASP A 112 -11.21 9.31 -0.13
C ASP A 112 -10.13 9.55 0.93
N TRP A 113 -8.99 8.86 0.82
CA TRP A 113 -7.85 9.08 1.73
C TRP A 113 -7.20 10.44 1.53
N ALA A 114 -7.13 10.95 0.31
CA ALA A 114 -6.61 12.28 0.03
C ALA A 114 -7.48 13.35 0.70
N GLU A 115 -8.82 13.22 0.62
CA GLU A 115 -9.76 14.12 1.30
C GLU A 115 -9.59 14.04 2.83
N ALA A 116 -9.52 12.83 3.40
CA ALA A 116 -9.31 12.64 4.85
C ALA A 116 -7.98 13.23 5.36
N LEU A 117 -6.97 13.37 4.49
CA LEU A 117 -5.68 13.97 4.84
C LEU A 117 -5.66 15.50 4.80
N GLU A 118 -6.66 16.16 4.21
CA GLU A 118 -6.74 17.63 4.16
C GLU A 118 -6.63 18.30 5.54
N PRO A 119 -7.42 17.92 6.57
CA PRO A 119 -7.31 18.53 7.90
C PRO A 119 -5.93 18.28 8.55
N HIS A 120 -5.34 17.11 8.30
CA HIS A 120 -4.00 16.77 8.80
C HIS A 120 -2.91 17.62 8.12
N THR A 121 -3.03 17.83 6.81
CA THR A 121 -2.15 18.72 6.04
C THR A 121 -2.27 20.16 6.51
N ALA A 122 -3.49 20.65 6.72
CA ALA A 122 -3.74 21.98 7.26
C ALA A 122 -3.12 22.16 8.67
N ALA A 123 -3.19 21.12 9.52
CA ALA A 123 -2.57 21.13 10.84
C ALA A 123 -1.04 21.23 10.77
N LEU A 124 -0.38 20.50 9.86
CA LEU A 124 1.06 20.63 9.63
C LEU A 124 1.42 22.05 9.19
N VAL A 125 0.70 22.61 8.21
CA VAL A 125 0.93 23.98 7.71
C VAL A 125 0.75 25.02 8.82
N ALA A 126 -0.31 24.87 9.63
CA ALA A 126 -0.58 25.76 10.76
C ALA A 126 0.55 25.70 11.81
N ALA A 127 1.05 24.50 12.13
CA ALA A 127 2.12 24.30 13.08
C ALA A 127 3.45 24.90 12.59
N THR A 128 3.82 24.66 11.34
CA THR A 128 5.01 25.25 10.70
C THR A 128 4.94 26.78 10.69
N LYS A 129 3.76 27.36 10.46
CA LYS A 129 3.57 28.82 10.49
C LYS A 129 3.68 29.40 11.90
N ALA A 130 3.17 28.69 12.91
CA ALA A 130 3.20 29.12 14.30
C ALA A 130 4.60 29.00 14.92
N PHE A 131 5.35 27.95 14.58
CA PHE A 131 6.66 27.64 15.15
C PHE A 131 7.69 27.32 14.05
N PRO A 132 8.12 28.32 13.25
CA PRO A 132 9.00 28.10 12.11
C PRO A 132 10.36 27.54 12.56
N GLY A 133 10.76 26.40 11.99
CA GLY A 133 12.06 25.77 12.24
C GLY A 133 12.18 25.05 13.60
N GLN A 134 11.09 24.94 14.36
CA GLN A 134 11.06 24.19 15.60
C GLN A 134 10.61 22.74 15.35
N ASP A 135 11.38 21.77 15.84
CA ASP A 135 10.95 20.37 15.86
C ASP A 135 9.89 20.17 16.96
N LEU A 136 8.62 20.13 16.55
CA LEU A 136 7.49 19.96 17.45
C LEU A 136 7.28 18.51 17.93
N ILE A 137 8.05 17.55 17.42
CA ILE A 137 8.00 16.14 17.85
C ILE A 137 9.07 15.87 18.93
N ALA A 138 10.00 16.80 19.15
CA ALA A 138 11.07 16.67 20.13
C ALA A 138 10.56 16.63 21.59
N ALA A 139 11.25 15.87 22.44
CA ALA A 139 10.84 15.62 23.82
C ALA A 139 10.83 16.86 24.73
N ASP A 140 11.55 17.91 24.35
CA ASP A 140 11.63 19.18 25.08
C ASP A 140 10.38 20.05 24.92
N VAL A 141 9.56 19.81 23.90
CA VAL A 141 8.28 20.49 23.65
C VAL A 141 7.30 20.32 24.83
N ILE A 142 7.37 19.19 25.53
CA ILE A 142 6.55 18.91 26.72
C ILE A 142 6.75 19.98 27.81
N ARG A 143 7.95 20.56 27.92
CA ARG A 143 8.25 21.58 28.92
C ARG A 143 7.65 22.95 28.58
N GLN A 144 7.32 23.19 27.31
CA GLN A 144 6.81 24.47 26.84
C GLN A 144 5.29 24.61 27.10
N GLY A 145 4.55 23.50 27.05
CA GLY A 145 3.12 23.45 27.38
C GLY A 145 2.22 24.32 26.47
N GLY A 146 0.94 24.43 26.84
CA GLY A 146 -0.02 25.33 26.20
C GLY A 146 -0.23 25.08 24.70
N GLU A 147 -0.26 26.16 23.92
CA GLU A 147 -0.43 26.16 22.45
C GLU A 147 0.63 25.31 21.74
N VAL A 148 1.88 25.31 22.21
CA VAL A 148 2.96 24.50 21.61
C VAL A 148 2.61 23.01 21.70
N MET A 149 2.09 22.57 22.84
CA MET A 149 1.68 21.17 23.03
C MET A 149 0.48 20.80 22.14
N HIS A 150 -0.44 21.74 21.91
CA HIS A 150 -1.56 21.52 21.00
C HIS A 150 -1.08 21.29 19.56
N HIS A 151 -0.20 22.18 19.06
CA HIS A 151 0.39 22.04 17.72
C HIS A 151 1.27 20.79 17.59
N ALA A 152 2.06 20.46 18.62
CA ALA A 152 2.86 19.24 18.65
C ALA A 152 2.01 17.96 18.54
N HIS A 153 0.92 17.89 19.29
CA HIS A 153 -0.02 16.78 19.20
C HIS A 153 -0.67 16.70 17.80
N ALA A 154 -1.07 17.85 17.23
CA ALA A 154 -1.63 17.90 15.88
C ALA A 154 -0.63 17.42 14.81
N VAL A 155 0.65 17.82 14.92
CA VAL A 155 1.74 17.35 14.06
C VAL A 155 1.96 15.85 14.20
N GLN A 156 1.92 15.30 15.41
CA GLN A 156 2.06 13.86 15.64
C GLN A 156 0.91 13.07 14.98
N LEU A 157 -0.33 13.53 15.15
CA LEU A 157 -1.50 12.91 14.51
C LEU A 157 -1.39 12.98 12.98
N ALA A 158 -1.07 14.15 12.44
CA ALA A 158 -0.94 14.33 11.00
C ALA A 158 0.20 13.48 10.41
N THR A 159 1.33 13.40 11.09
CA THR A 159 2.46 12.54 10.70
C THR A 159 2.06 11.07 10.68
N SER A 160 1.35 10.60 11.72
CA SER A 160 0.87 9.21 11.78
C SER A 160 -0.17 8.91 10.70
N ALA A 161 -1.03 9.86 10.36
CA ALA A 161 -2.03 9.73 9.30
C ALA A 161 -1.34 9.61 7.93
N TRP A 162 -0.43 10.53 7.62
CA TRP A 162 0.35 10.49 6.38
C TRP A 162 1.18 9.21 6.24
N MET A 163 1.84 8.75 7.31
CA MET A 163 2.55 7.47 7.29
C MET A 163 1.62 6.29 6.98
N ALA A 164 0.40 6.29 7.55
CA ALA A 164 -0.58 5.24 7.28
C ALA A 164 -1.05 5.27 5.82
N ALA A 165 -1.33 6.45 5.29
CA ALA A 165 -1.72 6.64 3.90
C ALA A 165 -0.62 6.19 2.93
N VAL A 166 0.63 6.57 3.16
CA VAL A 166 1.77 6.11 2.35
C VAL A 166 1.93 4.60 2.42
N GLN A 167 1.84 3.98 3.60
CA GLN A 167 1.91 2.53 3.71
C GLN A 167 0.80 1.81 2.93
N GLY A 168 -0.41 2.38 2.90
CA GLY A 168 -1.51 1.81 2.13
C GLY A 168 -1.35 2.06 0.62
N PHE A 169 -0.89 3.25 0.23
CA PHE A 169 -0.51 3.57 -1.14
C PHE A 169 0.55 2.60 -1.67
N ASP A 170 1.55 2.27 -0.84
CA ASP A 170 2.60 1.32 -1.18
C ASP A 170 2.05 -0.09 -1.44
N ALA A 171 1.04 -0.47 -0.66
CA ALA A 171 0.34 -1.74 -0.81
C ALA A 171 -0.42 -1.77 -2.17
N PHE A 172 -1.14 -0.69 -2.51
CA PHE A 172 -1.81 -0.55 -3.80
C PHE A 172 -0.83 -0.54 -4.98
N ALA A 173 0.22 0.27 -4.90
CA ALA A 173 1.24 0.39 -5.94
C ALA A 173 1.93 -0.95 -6.22
N MET A 174 2.23 -1.72 -5.18
CA MET A 174 2.80 -3.06 -5.31
C MET A 174 1.87 -4.02 -6.05
N VAL A 175 0.57 -4.04 -5.71
CA VAL A 175 -0.41 -4.93 -6.37
C VAL A 175 -0.64 -4.51 -7.82
N ALA A 176 -0.73 -3.21 -8.07
CA ALA A 176 -0.86 -2.63 -9.40
C ALA A 176 0.45 -2.63 -10.22
N ARG A 177 1.55 -3.15 -9.66
CA ARG A 177 2.89 -3.20 -10.26
C ARG A 177 3.40 -1.82 -10.73
N VAL A 178 3.08 -0.78 -9.97
CA VAL A 178 3.56 0.58 -10.20
C VAL A 178 4.94 0.72 -9.58
N ALA A 179 5.95 1.02 -10.40
CA ALA A 179 7.32 1.21 -9.92
C ALA A 179 7.42 2.49 -9.07
N ARG A 180 8.07 2.37 -7.90
CA ARG A 180 8.30 3.50 -6.97
C ARG A 180 9.76 3.86 -6.77
N THR A 181 10.67 3.13 -7.40
CA THR A 181 12.11 3.31 -7.22
C THR A 181 12.54 4.70 -7.66
N GLY A 182 13.11 5.49 -6.74
CA GLY A 182 13.73 6.79 -7.02
C GLY A 182 12.84 8.02 -6.83
N HIS A 183 11.53 7.86 -6.58
CA HIS A 183 10.57 8.99 -6.63
C HIS A 183 9.64 9.09 -5.40
N LEU A 184 10.12 8.73 -4.20
CA LEU A 184 9.31 8.71 -2.97
C LEU A 184 8.61 10.04 -2.68
N ALA A 185 9.22 11.17 -3.04
CA ALA A 185 8.65 12.51 -2.91
C ALA A 185 7.30 12.68 -3.63
N LEU A 186 7.11 12.00 -4.77
CA LEU A 186 5.92 12.16 -5.62
C LEU A 186 4.64 11.56 -5.01
N VAL A 187 4.78 10.70 -3.98
CA VAL A 187 3.64 10.23 -3.18
C VAL A 187 3.12 11.33 -2.26
N TYR A 188 3.95 12.29 -1.90
CA TYR A 188 3.58 13.39 -1.01
C TYR A 188 3.13 14.63 -1.76
N THR A 189 3.61 14.88 -2.98
CA THR A 189 3.37 16.15 -3.66
C THR A 189 3.28 16.00 -5.18
N ALA A 190 2.45 16.85 -5.80
CA ALA A 190 2.40 17.05 -7.25
C ALA A 190 3.38 18.16 -7.71
N ALA A 191 4.09 18.81 -6.78
CA ALA A 191 4.97 19.92 -7.09
C ALA A 191 6.10 19.48 -8.05
N PRO A 192 6.48 20.32 -9.04
CA PRO A 192 7.63 20.06 -9.88
C PRO A 192 8.92 19.84 -9.07
N ALA A 193 9.86 19.06 -9.63
CA ALA A 193 11.14 18.73 -9.00
C ALA A 193 11.88 19.96 -8.44
N ALA A 194 11.86 21.08 -9.17
CA ALA A 194 12.49 22.32 -8.76
C ALA A 194 11.89 22.92 -7.48
N GLN A 195 10.60 22.74 -7.23
CA GLN A 195 9.91 23.32 -6.07
C GLN A 195 10.21 22.57 -4.78
N PHE A 196 10.45 21.25 -4.84
CA PHE A 196 10.81 20.45 -3.65
C PHE A 196 12.32 20.15 -3.55
N ALA A 197 13.14 20.68 -4.45
CA ALA A 197 14.59 20.46 -4.44
C ALA A 197 15.25 20.89 -3.11
N LEU A 198 14.81 22.03 -2.56
CA LEU A 198 15.30 22.52 -1.26
C LEU A 198 14.91 21.58 -0.11
N ALA A 199 13.66 21.11 -0.09
CA ALA A 199 13.19 20.14 0.89
C ALA A 199 13.99 18.82 0.81
N ALA A 200 14.26 18.33 -0.40
CA ALA A 200 15.06 17.14 -0.62
C ALA A 200 16.52 17.31 -0.17
N GLU A 201 17.13 18.48 -0.39
CA GLU A 201 18.48 18.78 0.08
C GLU A 201 18.55 18.91 1.61
N ALA A 202 17.55 19.53 2.23
CA ALA A 202 17.44 19.61 3.68
C ALA A 202 17.38 18.22 4.30
N ALA A 203 16.52 17.33 3.78
CA ALA A 203 16.41 15.95 4.22
C ALA A 203 17.74 15.19 4.09
N ARG A 204 18.45 15.34 2.95
CA ARG A 204 19.79 14.75 2.75
C ARG A 204 20.81 15.26 3.76
N THR A 205 20.85 16.57 3.97
CA THR A 205 21.82 17.21 4.87
C THR A 205 21.61 16.77 6.32
N SER A 206 20.35 16.54 6.73
CA SER A 206 20.02 16.03 8.06
C SER A 206 20.09 14.51 8.18
N GLY A 207 20.40 13.78 7.09
CA GLY A 207 20.39 12.32 7.06
C GLY A 207 19.00 11.71 7.25
N ALA A 208 17.94 12.46 6.95
CA ALA A 208 16.54 12.04 7.08
C ALA A 208 15.93 11.67 5.72
N GLU A 209 14.88 10.86 5.73
CA GLU A 209 14.05 10.65 4.55
C GLU A 209 13.12 11.85 4.34
N ILE A 210 12.71 12.07 3.08
CA ILE A 210 11.75 13.14 2.77
C ILE A 210 10.40 12.81 3.44
N SER A 211 9.90 13.76 4.23
CA SER A 211 8.68 13.59 5.02
C SER A 211 7.66 14.70 4.72
N PRO A 212 6.37 14.49 5.05
CA PRO A 212 5.34 15.52 4.93
C PRO A 212 5.73 16.83 5.65
N GLN A 213 6.33 16.72 6.84
CA GLN A 213 6.75 17.87 7.62
C GLN A 213 7.86 18.67 6.92
N ILE A 214 8.91 17.99 6.42
CA ILE A 214 10.01 18.66 5.71
C ILE A 214 9.47 19.39 4.46
N LEU A 215 8.54 18.78 3.74
CA LEU A 215 7.91 19.40 2.58
C LEU A 215 7.12 20.67 2.95
N VAL A 216 6.30 20.61 4.00
CA VAL A 216 5.51 21.76 4.48
C VAL A 216 6.41 22.89 5.00
N GLU A 217 7.49 22.57 5.72
CA GLU A 217 8.50 23.54 6.19
C GLU A 217 9.14 24.34 5.05
N HIS A 218 9.23 23.73 3.86
CA HIS A 218 9.75 24.36 2.65
C HIS A 218 8.65 24.91 1.73
N GLY A 219 7.41 24.99 2.21
CA GLY A 219 6.27 25.53 1.46
C GLY A 219 5.80 24.66 0.30
N VAL A 220 6.14 23.37 0.30
CA VAL A 220 5.70 22.43 -0.74
C VAL A 220 4.31 21.88 -0.37
N PRO A 221 3.30 22.01 -1.24
CA PRO A 221 1.97 21.51 -0.96
C PRO A 221 1.96 19.98 -0.90
N LEU A 222 1.22 19.43 0.06
CA LEU A 222 1.02 17.99 0.19
C LEU A 222 -0.28 17.58 -0.51
N GLN A 223 -0.22 16.48 -1.27
CA GLN A 223 -1.36 15.88 -1.95
C GLN A 223 -1.07 14.41 -2.24
N LEU A 224 -1.82 13.52 -1.59
CA LEU A 224 -1.75 12.09 -1.84
C LEU A 224 -2.30 11.82 -3.27
N PRO A 225 -1.55 11.14 -4.15
CA PRO A 225 -2.03 10.80 -5.48
C PRO A 225 -2.87 9.52 -5.48
N THR A 226 -3.76 9.42 -6.47
CA THR A 226 -4.23 8.12 -6.96
C THR A 226 -3.12 7.35 -7.67
N LEU A 227 -3.31 6.08 -8.02
CA LEU A 227 -2.31 5.35 -8.81
C LEU A 227 -2.15 5.92 -10.21
N VAL A 228 -3.25 6.38 -10.83
CA VAL A 228 -3.22 7.06 -12.13
C VAL A 228 -2.43 8.37 -12.03
N GLU A 229 -2.76 9.24 -11.07
CA GLU A 229 -2.05 10.48 -10.87
C GLU A 229 -0.56 10.26 -10.57
N TYR A 230 -0.22 9.25 -9.76
CA TYR A 230 1.18 8.97 -9.44
C TYR A 230 1.99 8.55 -10.67
N ARG A 231 1.39 7.77 -11.59
CA ARG A 231 2.02 7.42 -12.86
C ARG A 231 2.28 8.65 -13.71
N GLU A 232 1.31 9.56 -13.77
CA GLU A 232 1.44 10.83 -14.49
C GLU A 232 2.53 11.72 -13.88
N ARG A 233 2.53 11.88 -12.55
CA ARG A 233 3.58 12.60 -11.81
C ARG A 233 4.97 12.04 -12.11
N THR A 234 5.10 10.70 -12.11
CA THR A 234 6.37 10.02 -12.38
C THR A 234 6.82 10.23 -13.84
N ALA A 235 5.90 10.12 -14.80
CA ALA A 235 6.20 10.35 -16.21
C ALA A 235 6.68 11.79 -16.46
N THR A 236 5.96 12.77 -15.91
CA THR A 236 6.35 14.19 -15.99
C THR A 236 7.71 14.43 -15.34
N PHE A 237 7.94 13.88 -14.15
CA PHE A 237 9.22 14.01 -13.45
C PHE A 237 10.40 13.48 -14.28
N GLU A 238 10.24 12.32 -14.93
CA GLU A 238 11.29 11.75 -15.78
C GLU A 238 11.56 12.60 -17.02
N VAL A 239 10.52 13.15 -17.65
CA VAL A 239 10.67 14.08 -18.77
C VAL A 239 11.44 15.34 -18.34
N ASP A 240 11.06 15.93 -17.21
CA ASP A 240 11.70 17.13 -16.67
C ASP A 240 13.17 16.86 -16.30
N ARG A 241 13.46 15.71 -15.69
CA ARG A 241 14.81 15.29 -15.34
C ARG A 241 15.70 15.17 -16.58
N LEU A 242 15.23 14.50 -17.62
CA LEU A 242 15.96 14.33 -18.87
C LEU A 242 16.19 15.68 -19.58
N ALA A 243 15.20 16.57 -19.57
CA ALA A 243 15.33 17.91 -20.13
C ALA A 243 16.39 18.74 -19.36
N ALA A 244 16.39 18.67 -18.03
CA ALA A 244 17.38 19.34 -17.19
C ALA A 244 18.81 18.83 -17.42
N GLU A 245 18.98 17.50 -17.54
CA GLU A 245 20.28 16.88 -17.86
C GLU A 245 20.82 17.31 -19.23
N GLN A 246 19.94 17.37 -20.25
CA GLN A 246 20.31 17.87 -21.58
C GLN A 246 20.70 19.35 -21.55
N ALA A 247 19.93 20.19 -20.85
CA ALA A 247 20.23 21.61 -20.72
C ALA A 247 21.54 21.88 -19.97
N GLU A 248 21.85 21.06 -18.95
CA GLU A 248 23.12 21.12 -18.24
C GLU A 248 24.29 20.68 -19.13
N LYS A 249 24.12 19.63 -19.95
CA LYS A 249 25.13 19.20 -20.91
C LYS A 249 25.44 20.29 -21.93
N ILE A 250 24.42 20.90 -22.54
CA ILE A 250 24.58 22.01 -23.49
C ILE A 250 25.33 23.18 -22.85
N ARG A 251 24.97 23.57 -21.62
CA ARG A 251 25.66 24.64 -20.89
C ARG A 251 27.13 24.33 -20.62
N ARG A 252 27.47 23.08 -20.29
CA ARG A 252 28.86 22.64 -20.11
C ARG A 252 29.64 22.69 -21.41
N ASP A 253 29.06 22.20 -22.50
CA ASP A 253 29.70 22.19 -23.82
C ASP A 253 29.95 23.65 -24.31
N ASP A 254 28.99 24.55 -24.11
CA ASP A 254 29.14 25.99 -24.41
C ASP A 254 30.21 26.67 -23.55
N ALA A 255 30.30 26.33 -22.25
CA ALA A 255 31.30 26.88 -21.36
C ALA A 255 32.72 26.46 -21.76
N VAL A 256 32.90 25.20 -22.16
CA VAL A 256 34.15 24.69 -22.73
C VAL A 256 34.47 25.40 -24.04
N ALA A 257 33.51 25.53 -24.96
CA ALA A 257 33.72 26.21 -26.24
C ALA A 257 34.13 27.68 -26.10
N ARG A 258 33.70 28.38 -25.02
CA ARG A 258 34.08 29.77 -24.74
C ARG A 258 35.45 29.94 -24.04
N THR A 259 36.05 28.86 -23.55
CA THR A 259 37.35 28.89 -22.88
C THR A 259 38.55 28.58 -23.78
N TRP A 260 38.29 28.18 -25.05
CA TRP A 260 39.30 27.97 -26.10
C TRP A 260 39.29 29.12 -27.12
#